data_AF-A0A7Z0RR95-F1
#
_entry.id   AF-A0A7Z0RR95-F1
#
_cell.length_a   1.000
_cell.length_b   1.000
_cell.length_c   1.000
_cell.angle_alpha   90.00
_cell.angle_beta   90.00
_cell.angle_gamma   90.00
#
_symmetry.space_group_name_H-M   'P 1'
#
loop_
_entity.id
_entity.type
_entity.pdbx_description
1 polymer ?
#
loop_
_entity_poly.entity_id
_entity_poly.type
_entity_poly.pdbx_seq_one_letter_code
_entity_poly.pdbx_strand_id
1 'polypeptide(L)'
;MANFNLKFSNPDYDPIMAMIVDNLDYIPRLEDDSIHYDFDGHSIIHNATYGISVTGSSEEYFLSKNDDLYYFTGQGEFSHHRIFASYPKLTDNSDQRKIEAKKYVAEILEPLIAIQPKLPIYSSKSTGSFTLIGETTLTQ
;
A
#
# COMPACT_ATOMS: atom_id res chain seq x y z
N MET A 1 14.12 7.46 -21.71
CA MET A 1 13.17 6.58 -21.00
C MET A 1 13.73 6.33 -19.61
N ALA A 2 13.00 6.71 -18.57
CA ALA A 2 13.44 6.55 -17.19
C ALA A 2 13.29 5.08 -16.77
N ASN A 3 14.42 4.45 -16.39
CA ASN A 3 14.44 3.13 -15.78
C ASN A 3 14.02 3.27 -14.31
N PHE A 4 12.84 2.80 -13.94
CA PHE A 4 12.50 2.62 -12.53
C PHE A 4 13.14 1.32 -12.03
N ASN A 5 14.43 1.41 -11.70
CA ASN A 5 15.08 0.45 -10.83
C ASN A 5 14.53 0.69 -9.41
N LEU A 6 13.44 0.03 -9.04
CA LEU A 6 13.03 -0.08 -7.64
C LEU A 6 14.04 -1.00 -6.93
N LYS A 7 15.16 -0.40 -6.51
CA LYS A 7 16.03 -1.01 -5.50
C LYS A 7 15.26 -0.98 -4.18
N PHE A 8 14.55 -2.05 -3.86
CA PHE A 8 14.05 -2.28 -2.50
C PHE A 8 15.24 -2.66 -1.61
N SER A 9 16.01 -1.66 -1.19
CA SER A 9 17.20 -1.83 -0.34
C SER A 9 16.98 -1.37 1.10
N ASN A 10 15.74 -1.03 1.48
CA ASN A 10 15.38 -0.72 2.86
C ASN A 10 14.33 -1.74 3.34
N PRO A 11 14.65 -2.65 4.28
CA PRO A 11 13.69 -3.60 4.83
C PRO A 11 12.55 -2.93 5.60
N ASP A 12 12.64 -1.62 5.83
CA ASP A 12 11.69 -0.80 6.60
C ASP A 12 10.60 -0.17 5.74
N TYR A 13 10.74 -0.33 4.44
CA TYR A 13 9.87 0.21 3.42
C TYR A 13 8.79 -0.83 3.06
N ASP A 14 7.53 -0.54 3.41
CA ASP A 14 6.38 -1.29 2.93
C ASP A 14 5.54 -0.43 1.97
N PRO A 15 5.82 -0.46 0.66
CA PRO A 15 5.08 0.35 -0.32
C PRO A 15 3.63 -0.11 -0.49
N ILE A 16 3.31 -1.33 -0.05
CA ILE A 16 2.02 -1.95 -0.32
C ILE A 16 0.92 -1.25 0.47
N MET A 17 1.23 -0.80 1.69
CA MET A 17 0.31 0.01 2.48
C MET A 17 -0.06 1.30 1.77
N ALA A 18 0.94 2.11 1.40
CA ALA A 18 0.69 3.37 0.71
C ALA A 18 -0.13 3.16 -0.56
N MET A 19 0.27 2.16 -1.38
CA MET A 19 -0.42 1.82 -2.61
C MET A 19 -1.89 1.44 -2.38
N ILE A 20 -2.21 0.65 -1.35
CA ILE A 20 -3.58 0.22 -1.07
C ILE A 20 -4.43 1.37 -0.54
N VAL A 21 -3.91 2.13 0.45
CA VAL A 21 -4.66 3.24 1.07
C VAL A 21 -4.95 4.34 0.04
N ASP A 22 -3.98 4.67 -0.82
CA ASP A 22 -4.14 5.70 -1.85
C ASP A 22 -5.12 5.29 -2.98
N ASN A 23 -5.35 4.00 -3.17
CA ASN A 23 -6.20 3.49 -4.27
C ASN A 23 -7.46 2.79 -3.75
N LEU A 24 -7.86 3.04 -2.50
CA LEU A 24 -8.93 2.31 -1.83
C LEU A 24 -10.28 2.39 -2.57
N ASP A 25 -10.55 3.50 -3.28
CA ASP A 25 -11.72 3.67 -4.16
C ASP A 25 -11.83 2.64 -5.30
N TYR A 26 -10.69 2.09 -5.73
CA TYR A 26 -10.60 1.10 -6.80
C TYR A 26 -10.57 -0.34 -6.29
N ILE A 27 -10.55 -0.53 -4.97
CA ILE A 27 -10.50 -1.85 -4.35
C ILE A 27 -11.94 -2.34 -4.12
N PRO A 28 -12.31 -3.52 -4.65
CA PRO A 28 -13.62 -4.09 -4.37
C PRO A 28 -13.84 -4.26 -2.86
N ARG A 29 -15.10 -4.11 -2.43
CA ARG A 29 -15.44 -4.45 -1.05
C ARG A 29 -15.24 -5.94 -0.82
N LEU A 30 -14.68 -6.27 0.34
CA LEU A 30 -14.56 -7.65 0.79
C LEU A 30 -15.95 -8.22 1.09
N GLU A 31 -16.10 -9.54 0.90
CA GLU A 31 -17.26 -10.28 1.43
C GLU A 31 -17.19 -10.42 2.96
N ASP A 32 -15.99 -10.28 3.52
CA ASP A 32 -15.77 -10.23 4.96
C ASP A 32 -16.22 -8.87 5.52
N ASP A 33 -17.37 -8.88 6.19
CA ASP A 33 -17.95 -7.72 6.85
C ASP A 33 -17.12 -7.18 8.04
N SER A 34 -15.99 -7.80 8.40
CA SER A 34 -15.13 -7.27 9.46
C SER A 34 -14.22 -6.13 9.01
N ILE A 35 -14.01 -5.96 7.69
CA ILE A 35 -13.18 -4.91 7.12
C ILE A 35 -14.04 -3.91 6.36
N HIS A 36 -13.94 -2.64 6.73
CA HIS A 36 -14.72 -1.54 6.18
C HIS A 36 -13.84 -0.41 5.66
N TYR A 37 -14.36 0.32 4.68
CA TYR A 37 -13.70 1.50 4.10
C TYR A 37 -14.56 2.74 4.32
N ASP A 38 -13.90 3.85 4.63
CA ASP A 38 -14.51 5.17 4.74
C ASP A 38 -13.62 6.22 4.06
N PHE A 39 -14.24 7.32 3.61
CA PHE A 39 -13.63 8.38 2.82
C PHE A 39 -14.07 9.76 3.35
N ASP A 40 -13.84 10.02 4.63
CA ASP A 40 -14.12 11.32 5.27
C ASP A 40 -12.90 12.27 5.15
N GLY A 41 -12.56 12.62 3.91
CA GLY A 41 -11.40 13.47 3.57
C GLY A 41 -10.05 12.74 3.55
N HIS A 42 -9.96 11.54 4.13
CA HIS A 42 -8.85 10.60 4.02
C HIS A 42 -9.37 9.18 3.77
N SER A 43 -8.59 8.34 3.08
CA SER A 43 -8.90 6.92 2.93
C SER A 43 -8.68 6.20 4.26
N ILE A 44 -9.72 5.56 4.78
CA ILE A 44 -9.69 4.84 6.05
C ILE A 44 -10.04 3.38 5.79
N ILE A 45 -9.24 2.46 6.33
CA ILE A 45 -9.51 1.03 6.39
C ILE A 45 -9.67 0.67 7.86
N HIS A 46 -10.78 0.04 8.23
CA HIS A 46 -11.04 -0.40 9.60
C HIS A 46 -11.25 -1.91 9.63
N ASN A 47 -10.54 -2.60 10.51
CA ASN A 47 -10.80 -4.00 10.85
C ASN A 47 -11.43 -4.06 12.26
N ALA A 48 -12.73 -4.33 12.30
CA ALA A 48 -13.51 -4.36 13.54
C ALA A 48 -13.14 -5.57 14.44
N THR A 49 -12.76 -6.70 13.85
CA THR A 49 -12.36 -7.91 14.58
C THR A 49 -11.11 -7.66 15.42
N TYR A 50 -10.12 -7.00 14.84
CA TYR A 50 -8.86 -6.72 15.51
C TYR A 50 -8.80 -5.32 16.12
N GLY A 51 -9.79 -4.46 15.90
CA GLY A 51 -9.75 -3.07 16.35
C GLY A 51 -8.52 -2.34 15.81
N ILE A 52 -8.21 -2.55 14.53
CA ILE A 52 -7.11 -1.91 13.80
C ILE A 52 -7.71 -0.94 12.80
N SER A 53 -7.14 0.26 12.69
CA SER A 53 -7.51 1.19 11.62
C SER A 53 -6.24 1.71 10.96
N VAL A 54 -6.25 1.84 9.63
CA VAL A 54 -5.20 2.52 8.87
C VAL A 54 -5.83 3.66 8.11
N THR A 55 -5.19 4.82 8.15
CA THR A 55 -5.63 5.99 7.39
C THR A 55 -4.42 6.84 7.02
N GLY A 56 -4.54 7.61 5.94
CA GLY A 56 -3.47 8.51 5.57
C GLY A 56 -3.69 9.19 4.24
N SER A 57 -2.59 9.75 3.77
CA SER A 57 -2.46 10.43 2.48
C SER A 57 -1.04 10.24 1.96
N SER A 58 -0.78 10.74 0.77
CA SER A 58 0.56 10.75 0.17
C SER A 58 1.66 11.41 1.02
N GLU A 59 1.32 12.16 2.07
CA GLU A 59 2.29 12.81 2.97
C GLU A 59 2.64 11.96 4.19
N GLU A 60 1.65 11.31 4.81
CA GLU A 60 1.80 10.52 6.03
C GLU A 60 0.63 9.53 6.18
N TYR A 61 0.94 8.34 6.71
CA TYR A 61 -0.06 7.36 7.14
C TYR A 61 0.07 7.09 8.62
N PHE A 62 -1.04 6.74 9.26
CA PHE A 62 -1.03 6.22 10.60
C PHE A 62 -1.91 4.98 10.74
N LEU A 63 -1.45 4.07 11.58
CA LEU A 63 -2.18 2.89 12.03
C LEU A 63 -2.52 3.06 13.51
N SER A 64 -3.78 2.87 13.85
CA SER A 64 -4.27 2.82 15.23
C SER A 64 -4.62 1.38 15.61
N LYS A 65 -4.13 0.93 16.76
CA LYS A 65 -4.53 -0.31 17.43
C LYS A 65 -4.81 0.02 18.89
N ASN A 66 -6.09 0.05 19.28
CA ASN A 66 -6.47 0.54 20.61
C ASN A 66 -5.88 1.95 20.87
N ASP A 67 -5.09 2.10 21.93
CA ASP A 67 -4.38 3.34 22.26
C ASP A 67 -3.02 3.46 21.56
N ASP A 68 -2.55 2.46 20.82
CA ASP A 68 -1.26 2.52 20.11
C ASP A 68 -1.43 3.18 18.73
N LEU A 69 -0.53 4.10 18.42
CA LEU A 69 -0.43 4.80 17.14
C LEU A 69 0.93 4.52 16.51
N TYR A 70 0.92 4.04 15.26
CA TYR A 70 2.12 3.79 14.47
C TYR A 70 2.09 4.69 13.25
N TYR A 71 3.12 5.53 13.10
CA TYR A 71 3.22 6.52 12.04
C TYR A 71 4.16 6.03 10.95
N PHE A 72 3.81 6.34 9.71
CA PHE A 72 4.57 6.00 8.52
C PHE A 72 4.70 7.22 7.62
N THR A 73 5.84 7.36 6.96
CA THR A 73 6.04 8.42 5.96
C THR A 73 5.08 8.23 4.78
N GLY A 74 4.90 9.25 3.94
CA GLY A 74 4.12 9.17 2.70
C GLY A 74 4.59 8.11 1.70
N GLN A 75 5.75 7.48 1.92
CA GLN A 75 6.23 6.35 1.12
C GLN A 75 5.95 4.98 1.80
N GLY A 76 5.39 4.96 3.00
CA GLY A 76 5.08 3.76 3.76
C GLY A 76 6.23 3.24 4.64
N GLU A 77 7.24 4.05 4.92
CA GLU A 77 8.32 3.70 5.85
C GLU A 77 7.90 3.99 7.29
N PHE A 78 8.11 3.02 8.20
CA PHE A 78 7.83 3.23 9.63
C PHE A 78 8.66 4.39 10.19
N SER A 79 7.98 5.39 10.76
CA SER A 79 8.60 6.57 11.34
C SER A 79 8.78 6.42 12.86
N HIS A 80 7.68 6.22 13.58
CA HIS A 80 7.67 6.12 15.03
C HIS A 80 6.33 5.63 15.58
N HIS A 81 6.33 5.21 16.84
CA HIS A 81 5.17 4.83 17.64
C HIS A 81 4.89 5.88 18.72
N ARG A 82 3.62 6.02 19.09
CA ARG A 82 3.14 6.79 20.25
C ARG A 82 1.93 6.10 20.87
N ILE A 83 1.65 6.43 22.13
CA ILE A 83 0.37 6.09 22.77
C ILE A 83 -0.57 7.30 22.63
N PHE A 84 -1.82 7.08 22.28
CA PHE A 84 -2.88 8.08 22.21
C PHE A 84 -3.01 8.81 23.56
N ALA A 85 -3.23 10.11 23.52
CA ALA A 85 -3.25 10.99 24.71
C ALA A 85 -1.96 11.00 25.56
N SER A 86 -0.85 10.40 25.11
CA SER A 86 0.47 10.57 25.74
C SER A 86 1.11 11.90 25.36
N TYR A 87 2.09 12.35 26.16
CA TYR A 87 2.84 13.55 25.85
C TYR A 87 3.50 13.44 24.45
N PRO A 88 3.35 14.43 23.54
CA PRO A 88 3.82 14.34 22.15
C PRO A 88 5.32 14.05 21.96
N LYS A 89 6.13 14.19 23.02
CA LYS A 89 7.57 13.93 23.01
C LYS A 89 7.93 12.47 23.34
N LEU A 90 6.96 11.66 23.77
CA LEU A 90 7.15 10.25 24.07
C LEU A 90 6.92 9.44 22.80
N THR A 91 7.96 9.39 21.97
CA THR A 91 7.98 8.61 20.72
C THR A 91 8.93 7.42 20.86
N ASP A 92 8.53 6.27 20.35
CA ASP A 92 9.36 5.05 20.30
C ASP A 92 9.58 4.66 18.83
N ASN A 93 10.84 4.63 18.39
CA ASN A 93 11.21 4.21 17.03
C ASN A 93 12.05 2.92 17.04
N SER A 94 11.95 2.12 18.09
CA SER A 94 12.66 0.86 18.23
C SER A 94 12.26 -0.17 17.17
N ASP A 95 13.18 -1.10 16.89
CA ASP A 95 12.92 -2.22 15.98
C ASP A 95 11.75 -3.09 16.43
N GLN A 96 11.51 -3.19 17.75
CA GLN A 96 10.35 -3.89 18.30
C GLN A 96 9.04 -3.25 17.80
N ARG A 97 8.91 -1.92 17.89
CA ARG A 97 7.72 -1.20 17.41
C ARG A 97 7.56 -1.27 15.90
N LYS A 98 8.65 -1.26 15.16
CA LYS A 98 8.62 -1.50 13.72
C LYS A 98 8.07 -2.90 13.39
N ILE A 99 8.53 -3.95 14.08
CA ILE A 99 8.07 -5.33 13.83
C ILE A 99 6.58 -5.45 14.13
N GLU A 100 6.12 -4.87 15.25
CA GLU A 100 4.70 -4.81 15.59
C GLU A 100 3.88 -4.06 14.54
N ALA A 101 4.33 -2.89 14.11
CA ALA A 101 3.68 -2.09 13.07
C ALA A 101 3.49 -2.91 11.78
N LYS A 102 4.54 -3.59 11.31
CA LYS A 102 4.49 -4.45 10.12
C LYS A 102 3.49 -5.59 10.28
N LYS A 103 3.42 -6.21 11.46
CA LYS A 103 2.44 -7.25 11.74
C LYS A 103 1.01 -6.72 11.61
N TYR A 104 0.70 -5.56 12.20
CA TYR A 104 -0.64 -4.98 12.11
C TYR A 104 -1.00 -4.50 10.71
N VAL A 105 -0.03 -3.97 9.95
CA VAL A 105 -0.20 -3.64 8.53
C VAL A 105 -0.55 -4.90 7.74
N ALA A 106 0.15 -6.01 7.94
CA ALA A 106 -0.18 -7.27 7.27
C ALA A 106 -1.58 -7.77 7.65
N GLU A 107 -1.95 -7.74 8.94
CA GLU A 107 -3.26 -8.20 9.42
C GLU A 107 -4.45 -7.46 8.76
N ILE A 108 -4.30 -6.16 8.48
CA ILE A 108 -5.37 -5.38 7.85
C ILE A 108 -5.32 -5.41 6.31
N LEU A 109 -4.13 -5.52 5.71
CA LEU A 109 -3.98 -5.40 4.26
C LEU A 109 -3.97 -6.74 3.51
N GLU A 110 -3.54 -7.85 4.12
CA GLU A 110 -3.51 -9.16 3.45
C GLU A 110 -4.85 -9.56 2.82
N PRO A 111 -6.01 -9.39 3.48
CA PRO A 111 -7.31 -9.67 2.88
C PRO A 111 -7.57 -8.84 1.61
N LEU A 112 -7.14 -7.58 1.61
CA LEU A 112 -7.28 -6.67 0.48
C LEU A 112 -6.37 -7.05 -0.68
N ILE A 113 -5.14 -7.44 -0.38
CA ILE A 113 -4.17 -7.91 -1.38
C ILE A 113 -4.68 -9.19 -2.05
N ALA A 114 -5.27 -10.10 -1.29
CA ALA A 114 -5.71 -11.41 -1.77
C ALA A 114 -6.82 -11.32 -2.84
N ILE A 115 -7.65 -10.27 -2.80
CA ILE A 115 -8.72 -10.06 -3.77
C ILE A 115 -8.30 -9.22 -4.99
N GLN A 116 -7.11 -8.60 -4.96
CA GLN A 116 -6.64 -7.83 -6.11
C GLN A 116 -6.43 -8.76 -7.32
N PRO A 117 -6.82 -8.33 -8.53
CA PRO A 117 -6.49 -9.07 -9.73
C PRO A 117 -4.96 -9.20 -9.83
N LYS A 118 -4.47 -10.43 -9.97
CA LYS A 118 -3.06 -10.67 -10.25
C LYS A 118 -2.70 -9.92 -11.52
N LEU A 119 -1.62 -9.14 -11.48
CA LEU A 119 -1.10 -8.47 -12.66
C LEU A 119 -1.03 -9.48 -13.82
N PRO A 120 -1.55 -9.15 -15.01
CA PRO A 120 -1.41 -10.03 -16.15
C PRO A 120 0.09 -10.27 -16.35
N ILE A 121 0.49 -11.53 -16.27
CA ILE A 121 1.84 -11.94 -16.63
C ILE A 121 1.93 -11.72 -18.14
N TYR A 122 2.42 -10.55 -18.55
CA TYR A 122 2.92 -10.38 -19.91
C TYR A 122 4.13 -11.29 -20.02
N SER A 123 3.88 -12.54 -20.42
CA SER A 123 4.96 -13.47 -20.71
C SER A 123 5.84 -12.79 -21.74
N SER A 124 7.13 -12.67 -21.45
CA SER A 124 8.15 -12.14 -22.36
C SER A 124 8.43 -13.11 -23.52
N LYS A 125 7.39 -13.73 -24.07
CA LYS A 125 7.40 -14.57 -25.26
C LYS A 125 6.29 -14.11 -26.21
N SER A 126 6.35 -12.84 -26.61
CA SER A 126 5.92 -12.47 -27.95
C SER A 126 7.18 -12.19 -28.75
N THR A 127 7.74 -13.24 -29.34
CA THR A 127 8.52 -13.13 -30.58
C THR A 127 7.57 -12.72 -31.71
N GLY A 128 7.01 -11.52 -31.61
CA GLY A 128 6.33 -10.85 -32.70
C GLY A 128 7.38 -10.16 -33.55
N SER A 129 8.02 -10.90 -34.45
CA SER A 129 8.78 -10.30 -35.53
C SER A 129 7.80 -9.51 -36.40
N PHE A 130 7.75 -8.20 -36.21
CA PHE A 130 7.08 -7.33 -37.17
C PHE A 130 8.03 -7.14 -38.35
N THR A 131 7.86 -7.98 -39.37
CA THR A 131 8.40 -7.68 -40.70
C THR A 131 7.49 -6.62 -41.32
N LEU A 132 7.98 -5.39 -41.43
CA LEU A 132 7.38 -4.35 -42.27
C LEU A 132 7.52 -4.80 -43.73
N ILE A 133 6.48 -5.44 -44.26
CA ILE A 133 6.36 -5.64 -45.71
C ILE A 133 5.79 -4.33 -46.26
N GLY A 134 6.68 -3.44 -46.71
CA GLY A 134 6.31 -2.24 -47.42
C GLY A 134 6.09 -2.54 -48.89
N GLU A 135 4.85 -2.79 -49.29
CA GLU A 135 4.35 -2.58 -50.65
C GLU A 135 2.92 -1.99 -50.47
N THR A 136 2.44 -0.98 -51.21
CA THR A 136 2.74 -0.55 -52.58
C THR A 136 2.22 0.88 -52.80
N THR A 137 2.87 1.62 -53.71
CA THR A 137 2.37 2.67 -54.65
C THR A 137 1.31 3.69 -54.24
N LEU A 138 1.57 4.98 -54.57
CA LEU A 138 0.60 5.81 -55.30
C LEU A 138 1.31 6.89 -56.14
N THR A 139 1.03 6.82 -57.43
CA THR A 139 1.30 7.74 -58.55
C THR A 139 0.91 9.20 -58.30
N GLN A 140 1.69 10.12 -58.86
CA GLN A 140 1.21 11.15 -59.81
C GLN A 140 2.26 11.35 -60.91
#